data_AF-A0A060BU56-F1
#
_entry.id   AF-A0A060BU56-F1
#
_cell.length_a   1.000
_cell.length_b   1.000
_cell.length_c   1.000
_cell.angle_alpha   90.00
_cell.angle_beta   90.00
_cell.angle_gamma   90.00
#
_symmetry.space_group_name_H-M   'P 1'
#
loop_
_entity.id
_entity.type
_entity.pdbx_description
1 polymer ?
#
loop_
_entity_poly.entity_id
_entity_poly.type
_entity_poly.pdbx_seq_one_letter_code
_entity_poly.pdbx_strand_id
1 'polypeptide(L)'
;PLRYPASENSFKLKTYTPEPLPAYDPHQLPALVADAHPEWIAMYDKAWQIAFGNLRQPEPDSGFVASFIDTAFNDNTFMWDSCFMMMFGHYAQRVFHFMGTLENFYAKQHDDGFMCREISTYAGTDMFMPLDPSSSGPPIMAWVEVALFPAEPRRRAR
;
A
#
# COMPACT_ATOMS: atom_id res chain seq x y z
N PRO A 1 -16.26 27.35 -4.44
CA PRO A 1 -15.36 26.72 -3.45
C PRO A 1 -15.15 25.23 -3.77
N LEU A 2 -13.92 24.72 -3.63
CA LEU A 2 -13.66 23.27 -3.65
C LEU A 2 -14.50 22.63 -2.54
N ARG A 3 -15.22 21.56 -2.87
CA ARG A 3 -16.22 20.95 -1.99
C ARG A 3 -15.59 20.24 -0.78
N TYR A 4 -14.29 19.95 -0.86
CA TYR A 4 -13.43 19.36 0.17
C TYR A 4 -12.01 19.90 -0.04
N PRO A 5 -11.61 21.00 0.61
CA PRO A 5 -10.24 21.49 0.48
C PRO A 5 -9.28 20.47 1.10
N ALA A 6 -8.15 20.20 0.45
CA ALA A 6 -7.15 19.25 0.95
C ALA A 6 -6.56 19.64 2.33
N SER A 7 -6.84 20.86 2.83
CA SER A 7 -6.62 21.26 4.22
C SER A 7 -7.42 20.42 5.24
N GLU A 8 -8.44 19.68 4.82
CA GLU A 8 -9.22 18.75 5.65
C GLU A 8 -8.68 17.30 5.58
N ASN A 9 -7.56 17.07 4.90
CA ASN A 9 -6.97 15.74 4.75
C ASN A 9 -6.45 15.21 6.11
N SER A 10 -7.23 14.34 6.75
CA SER A 10 -6.88 13.73 8.04
C SER A 10 -5.63 12.86 8.00
N PHE A 11 -5.21 12.35 6.84
CA PHE A 11 -3.98 11.56 6.72
C PHE A 11 -2.74 12.39 6.98
N LYS A 12 -2.74 13.69 6.62
CA LYS A 12 -1.65 14.64 6.96
C LYS A 12 -1.46 14.85 8.45
N LEU A 13 -2.50 14.57 9.24
CA LEU A 13 -2.49 14.72 10.70
C LEU A 13 -2.07 13.44 11.43
N LYS A 14 -1.96 12.31 10.71
CA LYS A 14 -1.52 11.05 11.31
C LYS A 14 -0.04 11.14 11.67
N THR A 15 0.31 10.56 12.81
CA THR A 15 1.70 10.37 13.22
C THR A 15 1.98 8.87 13.26
N TYR A 16 3.06 8.45 12.60
CA TYR A 16 3.47 7.06 12.66
C TYR A 16 3.91 6.68 14.07
N THR A 17 3.36 5.58 14.59
CA THR A 17 3.84 4.95 15.82
C THR A 17 4.64 3.70 15.42
N PRO A 18 5.94 3.61 15.74
CA PRO A 18 6.75 2.45 15.38
C PRO A 18 6.19 1.14 15.94
N GLU A 19 5.84 0.21 15.04
CA GLU A 19 5.36 -1.13 15.39
C GLU A 19 6.20 -2.20 14.68
N PRO A 20 6.64 -3.27 15.37
CA PRO A 20 7.45 -4.32 14.76
C PRO A 20 6.78 -4.90 13.51
N LEU A 21 7.56 -5.05 12.44
CA LEU A 21 7.06 -5.70 11.22
C LEU A 21 6.84 -7.20 11.49
N PRO A 22 5.75 -7.79 11.00
CA PRO A 22 5.52 -9.21 11.16
C PRO A 22 6.56 -10.01 10.36
N ALA A 23 7.05 -11.10 10.96
CA ALA A 23 7.85 -12.07 10.24
C ALA A 23 6.97 -12.89 9.28
N TYR A 24 7.57 -13.42 8.22
CA TYR A 24 6.89 -14.39 7.36
C TYR A 24 6.54 -15.67 8.14
N ASP A 25 5.25 -15.98 8.22
CA ASP A 25 4.71 -17.23 8.78
C ASP A 25 3.68 -17.81 7.80
N PRO A 26 3.99 -18.92 7.09
CA PRO A 26 3.07 -19.51 6.12
C PRO A 26 1.76 -20.00 6.77
N HIS A 27 1.74 -20.29 8.07
CA HIS A 27 0.54 -20.76 8.76
C HIS A 27 -0.51 -19.66 8.95
N GLN A 28 -0.12 -18.39 8.85
CA GLN A 28 -1.02 -17.25 8.93
C GLN A 28 -1.51 -16.76 7.56
N LEU A 29 -0.99 -17.34 6.49
CA LEU A 29 -1.24 -16.95 5.10
C LEU A 29 -2.16 -17.94 4.39
N PRO A 30 -2.79 -17.56 3.26
CA PRO A 30 -3.51 -18.52 2.43
C PRO A 30 -2.51 -19.53 1.86
N ALA A 31 -2.93 -20.77 1.68
CA ALA A 31 -2.17 -21.77 0.94
C ALA A 31 -2.80 -21.97 -0.44
N LEU A 32 -1.96 -22.05 -1.48
CA LEU A 32 -2.42 -22.41 -2.82
C LEU A 32 -2.67 -23.92 -2.90
N VAL A 33 -3.87 -24.34 -3.29
CA VAL A 33 -4.22 -25.75 -3.52
C VAL A 33 -4.09 -26.05 -5.01
N ALA A 34 -2.99 -26.68 -5.40
CA ALA A 34 -2.68 -27.03 -6.78
C ALA A 34 -1.83 -28.30 -6.84
N ASP A 35 -2.35 -29.42 -6.33
CA ASP A 35 -1.60 -30.68 -6.14
C ASP A 35 -0.92 -31.21 -7.43
N ALA A 36 -1.52 -30.93 -8.58
CA ALA A 36 -0.96 -31.29 -9.89
C ALA A 36 0.22 -30.39 -10.34
N HIS A 37 0.44 -29.27 -9.65
CA HIS A 37 1.41 -28.21 -9.98
C HIS A 37 2.19 -27.76 -8.74
N PRO A 38 3.06 -28.61 -8.17
CA PRO A 38 3.88 -28.25 -7.00
C PRO A 38 4.77 -27.02 -7.23
N GLU A 39 5.14 -26.75 -8.48
CA GLU A 39 5.90 -25.55 -8.88
C GLU A 39 5.10 -24.25 -8.69
N TRP A 40 3.77 -24.28 -8.86
CA TRP A 40 2.92 -23.11 -8.62
C TRP A 40 2.81 -22.82 -7.13
N ILE A 41 2.72 -23.87 -6.31
CA ILE A 41 2.72 -23.75 -4.84
C ILE A 41 4.03 -23.11 -4.39
N ALA A 42 5.18 -23.62 -4.87
CA ALA A 42 6.48 -23.06 -4.53
C ALA A 42 6.64 -21.60 -4.97
N MET A 43 6.14 -21.25 -6.16
CA MET A 43 6.12 -19.86 -6.65
C MET A 43 5.25 -18.96 -5.78
N TYR A 44 4.07 -19.44 -5.38
CA TYR A 44 3.14 -18.70 -4.53
C TYR A 44 3.71 -18.44 -3.13
N ASP A 45 4.32 -19.46 -2.51
CA ASP A 45 5.02 -19.32 -1.24
C ASP A 45 6.21 -18.35 -1.34
N LYS A 46 6.92 -18.39 -2.47
CA LYS A 46 8.02 -17.45 -2.72
C LYS A 46 7.52 -16.01 -2.87
N ALA A 47 6.37 -15.79 -3.49
CA ALA A 47 5.75 -14.47 -3.59
C ALA A 47 5.43 -13.89 -2.21
N TRP A 48 4.91 -14.72 -1.28
CA TRP A 48 4.71 -14.28 0.11
C TRP A 48 6.01 -13.95 0.83
N GLN A 49 7.06 -14.76 0.67
CA GLN A 49 8.37 -14.46 1.26
C GLN A 49 8.93 -13.13 0.76
N ILE A 50 8.80 -12.84 -0.54
CA ILE A 50 9.23 -11.56 -1.13
C ILE A 50 8.40 -10.41 -0.56
N ALA A 51 7.06 -10.56 -0.52
CA ALA A 51 6.18 -9.52 0.01
C ALA A 51 6.51 -9.16 1.47
N PHE A 52 6.72 -10.16 2.33
CA PHE A 52 7.10 -9.94 3.73
C PHE A 52 8.52 -9.40 3.89
N GLY A 53 9.45 -9.81 3.03
CA GLY A 53 10.81 -9.27 2.99
C GLY A 53 10.88 -7.80 2.58
N ASN A 54 9.84 -7.30 1.91
CA ASN A 54 9.74 -5.92 1.45
C ASN A 54 8.80 -5.05 2.31
N LEU A 55 8.38 -5.52 3.48
CA LEU A 55 7.67 -4.67 4.43
C LEU A 55 8.64 -3.66 5.04
N ARG A 56 8.17 -2.43 5.23
CA ARG A 56 8.97 -1.32 5.74
C ARG A 56 8.22 -0.50 6.76
N GLN A 57 8.98 0.02 7.71
CA GLN A 57 8.59 1.17 8.51
C GLN A 57 9.03 2.45 7.76
N PRO A 58 8.29 3.56 7.90
CA PRO A 58 8.69 4.83 7.32
C PRO A 58 9.95 5.39 7.98
N GLU A 59 10.78 6.08 7.19
CA GLU A 59 11.88 6.87 7.75
C GLU A 59 11.33 8.08 8.50
N PRO A 60 11.97 8.54 9.59
CA PRO A 60 11.49 9.66 10.41
C PRO A 60 11.16 10.93 9.60
N ASP A 61 11.95 11.22 8.57
CA ASP A 61 11.83 12.46 7.78
C ASP A 61 11.01 12.28 6.48
N SER A 62 10.53 11.07 6.19
CA SER A 62 9.75 10.80 4.96
C SER A 62 8.35 11.46 4.96
N GLY A 63 7.79 11.70 6.15
CA GLY A 63 6.39 12.13 6.28
C GLY A 63 5.38 11.03 5.92
N PHE A 64 5.83 9.78 5.76
CA PHE A 64 4.95 8.62 5.70
C PHE A 64 4.38 8.32 7.10
N VAL A 65 3.13 7.87 7.14
CA VAL A 65 2.31 7.78 8.35
C VAL A 65 1.98 6.35 8.76
N ALA A 66 2.35 5.36 7.95
CA ALA A 66 2.11 3.95 8.19
C ALA A 66 3.24 3.07 7.63
N SER A 67 3.42 1.89 8.25
CA SER A 67 4.19 0.81 7.64
C SER A 67 3.58 0.41 6.30
N PHE A 68 4.42 0.03 5.35
CA PHE A 68 4.02 -0.19 3.96
C PHE A 68 4.79 -1.34 3.33
N ILE A 69 4.34 -1.76 2.14
CA ILE A 69 5.06 -2.70 1.30
C ILE A 69 5.80 -1.95 0.17
N ASP A 70 7.10 -2.20 0.05
CA ASP A 70 8.00 -1.52 -0.89
C ASP A 70 8.21 -2.34 -2.16
N THR A 71 8.23 -1.68 -3.32
CA THR A 71 8.55 -2.31 -4.60
C THR A 71 10.00 -2.82 -4.64
N ALA A 72 10.88 -2.24 -3.81
CA ALA A 72 12.30 -2.56 -3.73
C ALA A 72 13.01 -2.51 -5.09
N PHE A 73 12.55 -1.62 -5.98
CA PHE A 73 13.13 -1.42 -7.31
C PHE A 73 14.28 -0.40 -7.28
N ASN A 74 14.08 0.70 -6.56
CA ASN A 74 15.07 1.75 -6.28
C ASN A 74 14.71 2.42 -4.94
N ASP A 75 15.25 3.61 -4.67
CA ASP A 75 15.03 4.35 -3.42
C ASP A 75 13.65 5.04 -3.31
N ASN A 76 12.70 4.69 -4.19
CA ASN A 76 11.39 5.33 -4.28
C ASN A 76 10.24 4.34 -4.13
N THR A 77 9.12 4.85 -3.62
CA THR A 77 7.84 4.15 -3.49
C THR A 77 6.90 4.59 -4.62
N PHE A 78 6.31 3.61 -5.31
CA PHE A 78 5.56 3.83 -6.56
C PHE A 78 4.07 3.55 -6.39
N MET A 79 3.23 4.55 -6.67
CA MET A 79 1.79 4.48 -6.43
C MET A 79 1.13 3.31 -7.17
N TRP A 80 1.50 3.10 -8.43
CA TRP A 80 0.86 2.09 -9.28
C TRP A 80 1.21 0.66 -8.84
N ASP A 81 2.48 0.41 -8.58
CA ASP A 81 3.00 -0.88 -8.14
C ASP A 81 2.45 -1.23 -6.75
N SER A 82 2.44 -0.26 -5.82
CA SER A 82 1.83 -0.41 -4.50
C SER A 82 0.36 -0.85 -4.60
N CYS A 83 -0.41 -0.31 -5.55
CA CYS A 83 -1.80 -0.72 -5.75
C CYS A 83 -1.94 -2.22 -6.03
N PHE A 84 -1.12 -2.80 -6.92
CA PHE A 84 -1.18 -4.24 -7.20
C PHE A 84 -0.66 -5.10 -6.06
N MET A 85 0.43 -4.66 -5.42
CA MET A 85 1.00 -5.36 -4.27
C MET A 85 0.00 -5.43 -3.12
N MET A 86 -0.81 -4.38 -2.92
CA MET A 86 -1.87 -4.38 -1.93
C MET A 86 -3.04 -5.31 -2.28
N MET A 87 -3.39 -5.47 -3.56
CA MET A 87 -4.38 -6.46 -3.95
C MET A 87 -3.93 -7.89 -3.63
N PHE A 88 -2.64 -8.17 -3.78
CA PHE A 88 -2.06 -9.43 -3.30
C PHE A 88 -2.06 -9.50 -1.76
N GLY A 89 -1.63 -8.42 -1.09
CA GLY A 89 -1.62 -8.30 0.37
C GLY A 89 -2.99 -8.36 1.04
N HIS A 90 -4.08 -8.14 0.30
CA HIS A 90 -5.45 -8.23 0.80
C HIS A 90 -5.72 -9.55 1.55
N TYR A 91 -5.18 -10.67 1.03
CA TYR A 91 -5.36 -11.98 1.64
C TYR A 91 -4.60 -12.19 2.95
N ALA A 92 -3.75 -11.24 3.33
CA ALA A 92 -2.96 -11.22 4.57
C ALA A 92 -3.29 -10.01 5.47
N GLN A 93 -4.45 -9.36 5.28
CA GLN A 93 -4.88 -8.19 6.08
C GLN A 93 -4.92 -8.44 7.61
N ARG A 94 -5.10 -9.71 8.03
CA ARG A 94 -5.06 -10.10 9.45
C ARG A 94 -3.65 -10.09 10.05
N VAL A 95 -2.61 -10.07 9.22
CA VAL A 95 -1.20 -10.14 9.60
C VAL A 95 -0.53 -8.77 9.48
N PHE A 96 -0.85 -8.03 8.42
CA PHE A 96 -0.26 -6.71 8.15
C PHE A 96 -1.29 -5.74 7.55
N HIS A 97 -1.23 -4.48 7.97
CA HIS A 97 -2.10 -3.42 7.46
C HIS A 97 -1.62 -2.89 6.10
N PHE A 98 -1.85 -3.66 5.02
CA PHE A 98 -1.43 -3.28 3.67
C PHE A 98 -2.01 -1.93 3.18
N MET A 99 -3.22 -1.57 3.65
CA MET A 99 -3.85 -0.28 3.37
C MET A 99 -3.00 0.92 3.83
N GLY A 100 -2.13 0.73 4.84
CA GLY A 100 -1.14 1.73 5.27
C GLY A 100 -0.29 2.27 4.12
N THR A 101 -0.04 1.48 3.08
CA THR A 101 0.70 1.92 1.89
C THR A 101 -0.03 3.06 1.15
N LEU A 102 -1.36 3.01 0.97
CA LEU A 102 -2.10 4.14 0.38
C LEU A 102 -2.23 5.31 1.34
N GLU A 103 -2.28 5.06 2.64
CA GLU A 103 -2.30 6.16 3.63
C GLU A 103 -1.08 7.06 3.50
N ASN A 104 0.09 6.51 3.15
CA ASN A 104 1.29 7.27 2.86
C ASN A 104 1.10 8.19 1.64
N PHE A 105 0.53 7.70 0.53
CA PHE A 105 0.23 8.55 -0.62
C PHE A 105 -0.80 9.64 -0.27
N TYR A 106 -1.84 9.30 0.50
CA TYR A 106 -2.82 10.29 0.96
C TYR A 106 -2.21 11.34 1.88
N ALA A 107 -1.30 10.97 2.79
CA ALA A 107 -0.58 11.91 3.62
C ALA A 107 0.31 12.86 2.80
N LYS A 108 0.75 12.43 1.61
CA LYS A 108 1.59 13.21 0.69
C LYS A 108 0.80 13.97 -0.38
N GLN A 109 -0.53 13.90 -0.37
CA GLN A 109 -1.36 14.68 -1.29
C GLN A 109 -1.14 16.18 -1.12
N HIS A 110 -0.95 16.91 -2.21
CA HIS A 110 -0.81 18.36 -2.22
C HIS A 110 -2.13 19.07 -1.97
N ASP A 111 -2.06 20.36 -1.63
CA ASP A 111 -3.25 21.15 -1.29
C ASP A 111 -4.21 21.38 -2.48
N ASP A 112 -3.71 21.20 -3.71
CA ASP A 112 -4.47 21.24 -4.95
C ASP A 112 -5.04 19.86 -5.36
N GLY A 113 -4.78 18.82 -4.55
CA GLY A 113 -5.21 17.46 -4.79
C GLY A 113 -4.23 16.60 -5.60
N PHE A 114 -3.12 17.16 -6.09
CA PHE A 114 -2.09 16.39 -6.77
C PHE A 114 -1.49 15.32 -5.83
N MET A 115 -1.27 14.12 -6.38
CA MET A 115 -0.52 13.06 -5.70
C MET A 115 0.57 12.59 -6.65
N CYS A 116 1.81 12.69 -6.19
CA CYS A 116 2.95 12.22 -6.96
C CYS A 116 2.93 10.69 -7.09
N ARG A 117 3.23 10.20 -8.29
CA ARG A 117 3.26 8.76 -8.58
C ARG A 117 4.45 8.03 -7.99
N GLU A 118 5.51 8.77 -7.66
CA GLU A 118 6.80 8.24 -7.23
C GLU A 118 7.38 9.20 -6.19
N ILE A 119 7.56 8.69 -4.97
CA ILE A 119 7.99 9.48 -3.82
C ILE A 119 9.23 8.80 -3.25
N SER A 120 10.26 9.58 -2.89
CA SER A 120 11.43 9.03 -2.21
C SER A 120 11.01 8.31 -0.94
N THR A 121 11.37 7.02 -0.82
CA THR A 121 11.08 6.18 0.34
C THR A 121 11.72 6.74 1.61
N TYR A 122 12.87 7.40 1.46
CA TYR A 122 13.66 7.91 2.58
C TYR A 122 13.34 9.37 2.91
N ALA A 123 13.33 10.25 1.90
CA ALA A 123 13.16 11.68 2.09
C ALA A 123 11.70 12.14 1.97
N GLY A 124 10.81 11.32 1.42
CA GLY A 124 9.41 11.70 1.21
C GLY A 124 9.20 12.79 0.16
N THR A 125 10.21 13.08 -0.66
CA THR A 125 10.14 14.11 -1.69
C THR A 125 9.54 13.55 -2.98
N ASP A 126 8.71 14.36 -3.62
CA ASP A 126 8.13 14.05 -4.93
C ASP A 126 9.22 13.95 -6.01
N MET A 127 9.15 12.89 -6.81
CA MET A 127 10.04 12.72 -7.98
C MET A 127 9.46 13.36 -9.25
N PHE A 128 8.19 13.78 -9.22
CA PHE A 128 7.49 14.48 -10.30
C PHE A 128 6.65 15.64 -9.76
N MET A 129 6.60 16.72 -10.51
CA MET A 129 5.80 17.91 -10.23
C MET A 129 4.46 17.85 -10.98
N PRO A 130 3.43 18.61 -10.56
CA PRO A 130 2.10 18.54 -11.17
C PRO A 130 2.05 18.71 -12.70
N LEU A 131 2.92 19.54 -13.26
CA LEU A 131 2.97 19.84 -14.69
C LEU A 131 3.86 18.91 -15.50
N ASP A 132 4.54 17.95 -14.86
CA ASP A 132 5.36 16.99 -15.58
C ASP A 132 4.48 15.98 -16.35
N PRO A 133 4.92 15.52 -17.54
CA PRO A 133 4.22 14.45 -18.25
C PRO A 133 4.12 13.19 -17.38
N SER A 134 2.92 12.62 -17.27
CA SER A 134 2.67 11.42 -16.47
C SER A 134 3.06 11.59 -14.99
N SER A 135 2.90 12.78 -14.42
CA SER A 135 3.27 13.12 -13.03
C SER A 135 2.40 12.41 -11.97
N SER A 136 1.11 12.27 -12.24
CA SER A 136 0.21 11.40 -11.49
C SER A 136 0.19 10.01 -12.10
N GLY A 137 0.23 8.97 -11.28
CA GLY A 137 0.15 7.59 -11.75
C GLY A 137 -1.29 7.24 -12.18
N PRO A 138 -1.50 6.05 -12.77
CA PRO A 138 -2.83 5.56 -13.12
C PRO A 138 -3.80 5.67 -11.93
N PRO A 139 -5.03 6.18 -12.12
CA PRO A 139 -5.95 6.47 -11.03
C PRO A 139 -6.68 5.20 -10.54
N ILE A 140 -5.92 4.22 -10.05
CA ILE A 140 -6.45 2.91 -9.62
C ILE A 140 -6.53 2.76 -8.10
N MET A 141 -6.15 3.77 -7.32
CA MET A 141 -6.23 3.73 -5.86
C MET A 141 -7.67 3.43 -5.39
N ALA A 142 -8.68 4.06 -5.98
CA ALA A 142 -10.08 3.80 -5.66
C ALA A 142 -10.50 2.34 -5.92
N TRP A 143 -9.92 1.68 -6.93
CA TRP A 143 -10.19 0.26 -7.19
C TRP A 143 -9.59 -0.63 -6.09
N VAL A 144 -8.38 -0.32 -5.64
CA VAL A 144 -7.73 -0.99 -4.51
C VAL A 144 -8.53 -0.79 -3.23
N GLU A 145 -8.99 0.43 -2.95
CA GLU A 145 -9.82 0.72 -1.78
C GLU A 145 -11.08 -0.13 -1.76
N VAL A 146 -11.82 -0.19 -2.87
CA VAL A 146 -13.03 -1.01 -2.96
C VAL A 146 -12.71 -2.50 -2.82
N ALA A 147 -11.59 -2.96 -3.38
CA ALA A 147 -11.17 -4.37 -3.26
C ALA A 147 -10.77 -4.74 -1.82
N LEU A 148 -10.18 -3.80 -1.08
CA LEU A 148 -9.71 -4.02 0.28
C LEU A 148 -10.75 -3.64 1.34
N PHE A 149 -11.80 -2.91 0.97
CA PHE A 149 -12.89 -2.58 1.86
C PHE A 149 -13.60 -3.86 2.29
N PRO A 150 -13.74 -4.13 3.60
CA PRO A 150 -14.47 -5.29 4.06
C PRO A 150 -15.91 -5.17 3.56
N ALA A 151 -16.30 -6.07 2.65
CA ALA A 151 -17.71 -6.24 2.32
C ALA A 151 -18.42 -6.58 3.63
N GLU A 152 -19.24 -5.64 4.10
CA GLU A 152 -20.09 -5.85 5.26
C GLU A 152 -20.79 -7.20 5.08
N PRO A 153 -20.73 -8.13 6.06
CA PRO A 153 -21.22 -9.47 5.86
C PRO A 153 -22.68 -9.34 5.43
N ARG A 154 -22.98 -9.75 4.19
CA ARG A 154 -24.35 -9.77 3.67
C ARG A 154 -25.18 -10.40 4.78
N ARG A 155 -26.05 -9.62 5.42
CA ARG A 155 -26.98 -10.11 6.43
C ARG A 155 -27.60 -11.35 5.81
N ARG A 156 -27.25 -12.54 6.32
CA ARG A 156 -27.94 -13.75 5.91
C ARG A 156 -29.38 -13.50 6.31
N ALA A 157 -30.24 -13.29 5.31
CA ALA A 157 -31.67 -13.23 5.52
C ALA A 157 -32.02 -14.52 6.27
N ARG A 158 -32.56 -14.33 7.49
CA ARG A 158 -33.18 -15.41 8.25
C ARG A 158 -34.42 -15.89 7.53
#